data_AF-A0A238W8J7-F1
#
_entry.id   AF-A0A238W8J7-F1
#
_cell.length_a   1.000
_cell.length_b   1.000
_cell.length_c   1.000
_cell.angle_alpha   90.00
_cell.angle_beta   90.00
_cell.angle_gamma   90.00
#
_symmetry.space_group_name_H-M   'P 1'
#
loop_
_entity.id
_entity.type
_entity.pdbx_description
1 polymer ?
#
loop_
_entity_poly.entity_id
_entity_poly.type
_entity_poly.pdbx_seq_one_letter_code
_entity_poly.pdbx_strand_id
1 'polypeptide(L)' 'MLFFEKLVKHSSMTDLEKLQALLRDDLQVPCQTQDGEPGITTLTVQPDDKLVLGPAGSQLVYSFQEGKFVSLEILLAAG' A
#
# COMPACT_ATOMS: atom_id res chain seq x y z
N MET A 1 26.33 -18.82 16.13
CA MET A 1 24.92 -19.25 16.11
C MET A 1 24.03 -18.01 16.04
N LEU A 2 24.05 -17.24 14.94
CA LEU A 2 23.36 -15.92 14.86
C LEU A 2 23.04 -15.46 13.42
N PHE A 3 23.03 -16.35 12.43
CA PHE A 3 22.70 -15.98 11.03
C PHE A 3 21.35 -16.55 10.55
N PHE A 4 20.86 -17.63 11.16
CA PHE A 4 19.58 -18.24 10.77
C PHE A 4 18.34 -17.52 11.32
N GLU A 5 18.46 -16.72 12.39
CA GLU A 5 17.33 -15.94 12.92
C GLU A 5 16.97 -14.73 12.04
N LYS A 6 17.91 -14.22 11.24
CA LYS A 6 17.65 -13.07 10.36
C LYS A 6 16.95 -13.45 9.05
N LEU A 7 16.86 -14.75 8.74
CA LEU A 7 16.26 -15.26 7.51
C LEU A 7 14.81 -15.76 7.67
N VAL A 8 14.25 -15.72 8.89
CA VAL A 8 12.83 -16.02 9.13
C VAL A 8 11.94 -14.77 8.96
N LYS A 9 12.53 -13.57 8.90
CA LYS A 9 11.77 -12.30 8.82
C LYS A 9 11.26 -11.92 7.42
N HIS A 10 11.61 -12.64 6.37
CA HIS A 10 11.30 -12.25 4.98
C HIS A 10 10.36 -13.20 4.22
N SER A 11 9.75 -14.18 4.89
CA SER A 11 8.87 -15.17 4.22
C SER A 11 7.37 -14.94 4.43
N SER A 12 6.95 -13.83 5.03
CA SER A 12 5.52 -13.54 5.25
C SER A 12 5.15 -12.07 5.15
N MET A 13 5.89 -11.27 4.38
CA MET A 13 5.40 -9.93 4.06
C MET A 13 4.21 -10.05 3.11
N THR A 14 3.06 -9.59 3.60
CA THR A 14 1.82 -9.45 2.84
C THR A 14 2.00 -8.45 1.71
N ASP A 15 1.15 -8.51 0.68
CA ASP A 15 1.22 -7.56 -0.43
C ASP A 15 0.96 -6.13 0.05
N LEU A 16 0.16 -5.97 1.12
CA LEU A 16 -0.02 -4.71 1.83
C LEU A 16 1.31 -4.17 2.36
N GLU A 17 2.06 -4.98 3.12
CA GLU A 17 3.34 -4.57 3.72
C GLU A 17 4.39 -4.24 2.65
N LYS A 18 4.41 -5.00 1.54
CA LYS A 18 5.29 -4.71 0.40
C LYS A 18 4.96 -3.36 -0.22
N LEU A 19 3.67 -3.07 -0.44
CA LEU A 19 3.25 -1.81 -1.03
C LEU A 19 3.52 -0.63 -0.08
N GLN A 20 3.26 -0.79 1.22
CA GLN A 20 3.57 0.22 2.22
C GLN A 20 5.07 0.53 2.29
N ALA A 21 5.92 -0.49 2.25
CA ALA A 21 7.37 -0.30 2.21
C ALA A 21 7.80 0.44 0.93
N LEU A 22 7.31 0.03 -0.24
CA LEU A 22 7.64 0.69 -1.50
C LEU A 22 7.20 2.16 -1.52
N LEU A 23 6.00 2.46 -1.03
CA LEU A 23 5.49 3.83 -0.98
C LEU A 23 6.26 4.69 0.03
N ARG A 24 6.61 4.15 1.20
CA ARG A 24 7.29 4.91 2.26
C ARG A 24 8.78 5.04 2.03
N ASP A 25 9.47 3.94 1.74
CA ASP A 25 10.93 3.87 1.67
C ASP A 25 11.48 4.32 0.31
N ASP A 26 10.80 3.98 -0.79
CA ASP A 26 11.27 4.27 -2.15
C ASP A 26 10.69 5.58 -2.68
N LEU A 27 9.37 5.74 -2.59
CA LEU A 27 8.66 6.88 -3.18
C LEU A 27 8.39 8.03 -2.20
N GLN A 28 8.54 7.80 -0.89
CA GLN A 28 8.23 8.75 0.19
C GLN A 28 6.81 9.36 0.08
N VAL A 29 5.86 8.57 -0.40
CA VAL A 29 4.46 8.97 -0.59
C VAL A 29 3.67 8.69 0.68
N PRO A 30 2.92 9.66 1.20
CA PRO A 30 2.01 9.40 2.30
C PRO A 30 0.91 8.43 1.86
N CYS A 31 0.77 7.33 2.60
CA CYS A 31 -0.29 6.36 2.44
C CYS A 31 -1.00 6.13 3.77
N GLN A 32 -2.31 5.94 3.72
CA GLN A 32 -3.16 5.70 4.87
C GLN A 32 -3.83 4.34 4.73
N THR A 33 -3.57 3.45 5.70
CA THR A 33 -4.29 2.19 5.82
C THR A 33 -5.57 2.38 6.63
N GLN A 34 -6.64 1.73 6.19
CA GLN A 34 -7.91 1.65 6.89
C GLN A 34 -8.38 0.20 6.88
N ASP A 35 -8.61 -0.36 8.07
CA ASP A 35 -9.24 -1.67 8.20
C ASP A 35 -10.75 -1.50 8.05
N GLY A 36 -11.33 -2.24 7.10
CA GLY A 36 -12.75 -2.22 6.80
C GLY A 36 -13.45 -3.42 7.41
N GLU A 37 -14.04 -4.26 6.56
CA GLU A 37 -14.61 -5.54 6.97
C GLU A 37 -13.53 -6.50 7.52
N PRO A 38 -13.90 -7.50 8.35
CA PRO A 38 -12.94 -8.46 8.88
C PRO A 38 -12.18 -9.15 7.76
N GLY A 39 -10.86 -8.96 7.76
CA GLY A 39 -9.95 -9.48 6.74
C GLY A 39 -9.78 -8.59 5.52
N ILE A 40 -10.50 -7.45 5.40
CA ILE A 40 -10.31 -6.46 4.35
C ILE A 40 -9.60 -5.22 4.91
N THR A 41 -8.46 -4.88 4.30
CA THR A 41 -7.72 -3.67 4.60
C THR A 41 -7.59 -2.86 3.32
N THR A 42 -7.93 -1.57 3.36
CA THR A 42 -7.71 -0.66 2.24
C THR A 42 -6.49 0.21 2.51
N LEU A 43 -5.70 0.48 1.49
CA LEU A 43 -4.59 1.42 1.51
C LEU A 43 -4.93 2.55 0.54
N THR A 44 -5.13 3.73 1.11
CA THR A 44 -5.34 4.95 0.37
C THR A 44 -4.01 5.65 0.15
N VAL A 45 -3.71 5.97 -1.10
CA VAL A 45 -2.52 6.73 -1.51
C VAL A 45 -3.00 8.01 -2.19
N GLN A 46 -2.49 9.13 -1.72
CA GLN A 46 -2.73 10.43 -2.34
C GLN A 46 -1.45 10.83 -3.07
N PRO A 47 -1.35 10.56 -4.39
CA PRO A 47 -0.22 11.03 -5.17
C PRO A 47 -0.15 12.55 -5.18
N ASP A 48 1.02 13.07 -4.82
CA ASP A 48 1.39 14.47 -5.05
C ASP A 48 1.60 14.75 -6.54
N ASP A 49 1.49 16.01 -6.93
CA ASP A 49 1.64 16.51 -8.32
C ASP A 49 2.97 16.08 -8.99
N LYS A 50 3.98 15.73 -8.18
CA LYS A 50 5.31 15.29 -8.64
C LYS A 50 5.41 13.79 -8.95
N LEU A 51 4.49 12.98 -8.42
CA LEU A 51 4.50 11.53 -8.56
C LEU A 51 3.37 11.13 -9.50
N VAL A 52 3.75 10.72 -10.72
CA VAL A 52 2.82 10.25 -11.76
C VAL A 52 2.32 8.84 -11.42
N LEU A 53 1.66 8.69 -10.27
CA LEU A 53 0.99 7.44 -9.88
C LEU A 53 -0.47 7.42 -10.33
N GLY A 54 -0.97 8.53 -10.89
CA GLY A 54 -2.31 8.67 -11.42
C GLY A 54 -2.57 10.08 -11.94
N PRO A 55 -3.80 10.40 -12.35
CA PRO A 55 -4.21 11.76 -12.70
C PRO A 55 -3.95 12.72 -11.53
N ALA A 56 -3.56 13.96 -11.80
CA ALA A 56 -3.34 14.98 -10.77
C ALA A 56 -4.61 15.15 -9.92
N GLY A 57 -4.46 15.12 -8.59
CA GLY A 57 -5.59 15.17 -7.64
C GLY A 57 -6.42 13.89 -7.56
N SER A 58 -5.95 12.76 -8.12
CA SER A 58 -6.58 11.46 -7.89
C SER A 58 -6.15 10.86 -6.56
N GLN A 59 -6.98 9.95 -6.05
CA GLN A 59 -6.72 9.14 -4.88
C GLN A 59 -6.78 7.68 -5.30
N LEU A 60 -5.70 6.94 -5.03
CA LEU A 60 -5.60 5.52 -5.32
C LEU A 60 -6.00 4.73 -4.08
N VAL A 61 -6.98 3.86 -4.19
CA VAL A 61 -7.48 3.03 -3.09
C VAL A 61 -7.21 1.58 -3.45
N TYR A 62 -6.23 0.97 -2.78
CA TYR A 62 -5.88 -0.44 -2.94
C TYR A 62 -6.60 -1.25 -1.88
N SER A 63 -7.35 -2.27 -2.27
CA SER A 63 -8.04 -3.17 -1.34
C SER A 63 -7.28 -4.49 -1.23
N PHE A 64 -7.06 -4.91 0.01
CA PHE A 64 -6.38 -6.14 0.36
C PHE A 64 -7.32 -7.04 1.15
N GLN A 65 -7.32 -8.33 0.86
CA GLN A 65 -8.02 -9.33 1.63
C GLN A 65 -7.02 -10.34 2.20
N GLU A 66 -7.00 -10.49 3.52
CA GLU A 66 -6.03 -11.31 4.26
C GLU A 66 -4.57 -10.98 3.86
N GLY A 67 -4.31 -9.69 3.63
CA GLY A 67 -3.00 -9.17 3.20
C GLY A 67 -2.66 -9.37 1.72
N LYS A 68 -3.53 -9.97 0.91
CA LYS A 68 -3.35 -10.12 -0.54
C LYS A 68 -4.07 -9.02 -1.30
N PHE A 69 -3.45 -8.50 -2.35
CA PHE A 69 -4.09 -7.50 -3.21
C PHE A 69 -5.31 -8.08 -3.93
N VAL A 70 -6.44 -7.37 -3.90
CA VAL A 70 -7.71 -7.78 -4.52
C VAL A 70 -8.16 -6.79 -5.59
N SER A 71 -8.14 -5.49 -5.30
CA SER A 71 -8.59 -4.47 -6.25
C SER A 71 -7.87 -3.14 -6.07
N LEU A 72 -7.87 -2.32 -7.12
CA LEU A 72 -7.42 -0.93 -7.11
C LEU A 72 -8.54 -0.07 -7.69
N GLU A 73 -8.92 0.95 -6.95
CA GLU A 73 -9.88 1.97 -7.35
C GLU A 73 -9.16 3.32 -7.46
N ILE A 74 -9.44 4.07 -8.53
CA ILE A 74 -8.88 5.41 -8.73
C ILE A 74 -10.03 6.39 -8.61
N LEU A 75 -10.06 7.13 -7.50
CA LEU A 75 -11.02 8.18 -7.27
C LEU A 75 -10.45 9.48 -7.82
N LEU A 76 -11.13 10.07 -8.80
CA LEU A 76 -10.76 11.39 -9.31
C LEU A 76 -11.45 12.43 -8.42
N ALA A 77 -10.70 13.41 -7.90
CA ALA A 77 -11.33 14.59 -7.32
C ALA A 77 -12.18 15.24 -8.41
N ALA A 78 -13.51 15.26 -8.22
CA ALA A 78 -14.40 16.03 -9.07
C ALA A 78 -14.02 17.51 -8.91
N GLY A 79 -13.42 18.08 -9.95
CA GLY A 79 -13.07 19.50 -10.01
C GLY A 79 -14.28 20.41 -9.94
#